data_AF-A0A3D1V3Z2-F1
#
_entry.id   AF-A0A3D1V3Z2-F1
#
_cell.length_a   1.000
_cell.length_b   1.000
_cell.length_c   1.000
_cell.angle_alpha   90.00
_cell.angle_beta   90.00
_cell.angle_gamma   90.00
#
_symmetry.space_group_name_H-M   'P 1'
#
loop_
_entity.id
_entity.type
_entity.pdbx_description
1 polymer ?
#
loop_
_entity_poly.entity_id
_entity_poly.type
_entity_poly.pdbx_seq_one_letter_code
_entity_poly.pdbx_strand_id
1 'polypeptide(L)'
;MPTTTRANPIIPLIPSQSPLVIPGAGGASCPARQLPTSLPRLSTEDARALLSRYDIGPIDGSGQTIVVAMSGGVDSAVAALVLRERGYRVVGVNMRLYNPPDEQGFINPCCSIDAMEDARATCQRIDVPFYAMNMAKEFEAGVIDRFVSEYAAGRTPNPCLECNRHVKFRHLIGKARMLGANGLATGHYARIERDDAGVYHLFRAVDDQKDQSYVLHTLDQEQLAYLQFPLGRLRKTEVRELARGFGLPVADKPESQDLCFVASGEHAGFVARRLGEEAGRMTTPGPIVDGAGNVVGQHRGLLHYTVGQRKGLGVSAREPLFVLRLDPRQNLLIVGPRSELATSRIVADGVSFTDDRWPDAPFDCQIVVRYRGTAYPATVEP
;
A
#
# COMPACT_ATOMS: atom_id res chain seq x y z
N MET A 1 55.29 -3.84 0.13
CA MET A 1 54.52 -2.67 0.62
C MET A 1 53.11 -3.12 0.91
N PRO A 2 52.59 -2.92 2.14
CA PRO A 2 51.33 -3.52 2.55
C PRO A 2 50.12 -2.68 2.15
N THR A 3 49.04 -3.42 1.92
CA THR A 3 47.65 -3.03 1.71
C THR A 3 47.04 -2.36 2.92
N THR A 4 46.27 -1.27 2.72
CA THR A 4 45.34 -0.74 3.73
C THR A 4 43.94 -0.59 3.14
N THR A 5 43.09 -1.57 3.44
CA THR A 5 41.64 -1.51 3.35
C THR A 5 41.11 -0.49 4.35
N ARG A 6 40.43 0.56 3.87
CA ARG A 6 39.66 1.46 4.75
C ARG A 6 38.30 0.82 5.04
N ALA A 7 38.10 0.45 6.29
CA ALA A 7 36.80 0.07 6.83
C ALA A 7 35.83 1.27 6.78
N ASN A 8 34.60 1.04 6.36
CA ASN A 8 33.50 2.00 6.49
C ASN A 8 33.18 2.20 7.98
N PRO A 9 32.98 3.44 8.46
CA PRO A 9 32.62 3.66 9.85
C PRO A 9 31.19 3.16 10.09
N ILE A 10 31.05 2.23 11.02
CA ILE A 10 29.79 1.82 11.62
C ILE A 10 29.19 3.07 12.28
N ILE A 11 28.04 3.54 11.81
CA ILE A 11 27.27 4.59 12.50
C ILE A 11 26.71 3.94 13.78
N PRO A 12 27.08 4.41 14.98
CA PRO A 12 26.52 3.87 16.20
C PRO A 12 25.03 4.25 16.28
N LEU A 13 24.15 3.25 16.22
CA LEU A 13 22.74 3.41 16.54
C LEU A 13 22.65 3.70 18.04
N ILE A 14 22.47 4.97 18.40
CA ILE A 14 22.23 5.37 19.79
C ILE A 14 20.83 4.85 20.18
N PRO A 15 20.70 3.96 21.18
CA PRO A 15 19.40 3.62 21.73
C PRO A 15 18.85 4.88 22.40
N SER A 16 17.65 5.30 22.02
CA SER A 16 16.93 6.36 22.74
C SER A 16 16.53 5.83 24.13
N GLN A 17 17.44 5.95 25.08
CA GLN A 17 17.16 5.81 26.51
C GLN A 17 17.61 7.09 27.22
N SER A 18 16.91 8.20 26.96
CA SER A 18 16.87 9.37 27.85
C SER A 18 15.76 10.32 27.40
N PRO A 19 14.92 10.83 28.32
CA PRO A 19 13.92 11.84 28.00
C PRO A 19 14.61 13.18 27.78
N LEU A 20 14.46 13.76 26.59
CA LEU A 20 14.77 15.16 26.33
C LEU A 20 13.78 16.03 27.12
N VAL A 21 14.26 16.68 28.19
CA VAL A 21 13.51 17.72 28.90
C VAL A 21 13.66 19.03 28.13
N ILE A 22 12.57 19.49 27.51
CA ILE A 22 12.48 20.83 26.92
C ILE A 22 11.79 21.75 27.95
N PRO A 23 12.40 22.85 28.40
CA PRO A 23 11.75 23.75 29.34
C PRO A 23 10.78 24.70 28.61
N GLY A 24 9.52 24.68 29.05
CA GLY A 24 8.59 25.81 28.99
C GLY A 24 7.97 26.16 27.64
N ALA A 25 6.79 25.59 27.35
CA ALA A 25 5.77 26.27 26.56
C ALA A 25 4.39 25.86 27.10
N GLY A 26 3.67 26.82 27.69
CA GLY A 26 2.30 26.63 28.14
C GLY A 26 1.37 26.44 26.94
N GLY A 27 0.81 25.25 26.83
CA GLY A 27 -0.21 24.88 25.86
C GLY A 27 -1.00 23.70 26.43
N ALA A 28 -2.32 23.76 26.34
CA ALA A 28 -3.24 22.83 26.98
C ALA A 28 -2.84 21.37 26.73
N SER A 29 -2.62 20.62 27.82
CA SER A 29 -2.26 19.21 27.77
C SER A 29 -3.40 18.39 27.15
N CYS A 30 -3.17 17.82 25.98
CA CYS A 30 -3.95 16.68 25.51
C CYS A 30 -3.78 15.54 26.54
N PRO A 31 -4.85 14.89 27.03
CA PRO A 31 -4.70 13.86 28.04
C PRO A 31 -3.88 12.71 27.44
N ALA A 32 -2.68 12.47 27.98
CA ALA A 32 -1.89 11.31 27.65
C ALA A 32 -2.76 10.07 27.89
N ARG A 33 -3.05 9.32 26.83
CA ARG A 33 -3.76 8.05 26.93
C ARG A 33 -2.89 7.16 27.80
N GLN A 34 -3.31 6.90 29.05
CA GLN A 34 -2.65 5.92 29.90
C GLN A 34 -2.69 4.60 29.15
N LEU A 35 -1.52 4.15 28.67
CA LEU A 35 -1.37 2.80 28.15
C LEU A 35 -1.84 1.86 29.27
N PRO A 36 -2.81 0.97 29.00
CA PRO A 36 -3.26 0.03 30.02
C PRO A 36 -2.04 -0.72 30.55
N THR A 37 -2.04 -0.97 31.87
CA THR A 37 -1.11 -1.90 32.51
C THR A 37 -0.99 -3.13 31.62
N SER A 38 0.22 -3.39 31.13
CA SER A 38 0.45 -4.37 30.06
C SER A 38 -0.19 -5.69 30.46
N LEU A 39 -1.22 -6.14 29.72
CA LEU A 39 -1.74 -7.48 29.86
C LEU A 39 -0.55 -8.46 29.85
N PRO A 40 -0.52 -9.45 30.77
CA PRO A 40 0.59 -10.39 30.82
C PRO A 40 0.81 -11.02 29.44
N ARG A 41 2.08 -11.16 29.05
CA ARG A 41 2.42 -11.86 27.82
C ARG A 41 1.94 -13.31 27.95
N LEU A 42 1.44 -13.88 26.85
CA LEU A 42 1.17 -15.32 26.80
C LEU A 42 2.45 -16.07 27.19
N SER A 43 2.30 -17.17 27.92
CA SER A 43 3.41 -18.08 28.14
C SER A 43 3.88 -18.65 26.79
N THR A 44 5.11 -19.13 26.72
CA THR A 44 5.63 -19.77 25.50
C THR A 44 4.79 -20.99 25.09
N GLU A 45 4.24 -21.71 26.06
CA GLU A 45 3.37 -22.87 25.81
C GLU A 45 2.02 -22.45 25.24
N ASP A 46 1.37 -21.45 25.84
CA ASP A 46 0.08 -20.93 25.36
C ASP A 46 0.20 -20.31 23.96
N ALA A 47 1.28 -19.56 23.72
CA ALA A 47 1.58 -18.99 22.42
C ALA A 47 1.72 -20.09 21.36
N ARG A 48 2.48 -21.15 21.66
CA ARG A 48 2.65 -22.29 20.76
C ARG A 48 1.33 -23.03 20.51
N ALA A 49 0.54 -23.25 21.55
CA ALA A 49 -0.76 -23.92 21.47
C ALA A 49 -1.82 -23.12 20.68
N LEU A 50 -1.74 -21.78 20.71
CA LEU A 50 -2.58 -20.92 19.90
C LEU A 50 -2.13 -20.95 18.43
N LEU A 51 -0.83 -20.81 18.17
CA LEU A 51 -0.27 -20.75 16.83
C LEU A 51 -0.40 -22.08 16.08
N SER A 52 -0.34 -23.22 16.78
CA SER A 52 -0.47 -24.55 16.17
C SER A 52 -1.83 -24.81 15.52
N ARG A 53 -2.81 -23.91 15.70
CA ARG A 53 -4.13 -23.98 15.07
C ARG A 53 -4.16 -23.40 13.66
N TYR A 54 -3.13 -22.68 13.25
CA TYR A 54 -3.09 -21.92 12.01
C TYR A 54 -1.83 -22.25 11.19
N ASP A 55 -1.91 -22.13 9.87
CA ASP A 55 -0.74 -22.27 8.99
C ASP A 55 0.08 -20.98 9.00
N ILE A 56 0.96 -20.87 10.00
CA ILE A 56 1.90 -19.75 10.14
C ILE A 56 3.23 -19.98 9.41
N GLY A 57 3.39 -21.09 8.69
CA GLY A 57 4.65 -21.49 8.06
C GLY A 57 5.68 -22.12 9.02
N PRO A 58 6.83 -22.57 8.50
CA PRO A 58 7.85 -23.29 9.27
C PRO A 58 8.66 -22.38 10.18
N ILE A 59 9.24 -22.95 11.24
CA ILE A 59 10.25 -22.30 12.09
C ILE A 59 11.59 -22.35 11.34
N ASP A 60 11.89 -21.30 10.59
CA ASP A 60 13.04 -21.21 9.68
C ASP A 60 13.89 -19.93 9.85
N GLY A 61 13.54 -19.09 10.84
CA GLY A 61 14.16 -17.78 11.03
C GLY A 61 15.48 -17.75 11.81
N SER A 62 15.96 -18.89 12.29
CA SER A 62 17.15 -18.94 13.16
C SER A 62 18.37 -18.28 12.49
N GLY A 63 18.97 -17.32 13.19
CA GLY A 63 20.11 -16.55 12.69
C GLY A 63 19.79 -15.49 11.62
N GLN A 64 18.53 -15.38 11.18
CA GLN A 64 18.11 -14.43 10.17
C GLN A 64 17.47 -13.19 10.79
N THR A 65 17.77 -12.02 10.23
CA THR A 65 17.14 -10.75 10.59
C THR A 65 16.15 -10.34 9.51
N ILE A 66 14.93 -9.99 9.88
CA ILE A 66 13.90 -9.55 8.92
C ILE A 66 13.31 -8.21 9.35
N VAL A 67 13.25 -7.27 8.41
CA VAL A 67 12.55 -6.00 8.62
C VAL A 67 11.07 -6.22 8.32
N VAL A 68 10.18 -5.72 9.17
CA VAL A 68 8.73 -5.74 8.93
C VAL A 68 8.23 -4.32 8.76
N ALA A 69 7.55 -4.03 7.65
CA ALA A 69 6.88 -2.76 7.43
C ALA A 69 5.62 -2.66 8.31
N MET A 70 5.69 -1.85 9.36
CA MET A 70 4.66 -1.66 10.37
C MET A 70 3.78 -0.45 10.03
N SER A 71 2.55 -0.68 9.57
CA SER A 71 1.60 0.40 9.23
C SER A 71 0.80 0.93 10.43
N GLY A 72 0.91 0.28 11.59
CA GLY A 72 0.03 0.55 12.74
C GLY A 72 -1.36 -0.11 12.63
N GLY A 73 -1.53 -1.01 11.66
CA GLY A 73 -2.70 -1.87 11.51
C GLY A 73 -2.46 -3.31 11.97
N VAL A 74 -3.56 -4.02 12.22
CA VAL A 74 -3.56 -5.41 12.70
C VAL A 74 -2.76 -6.37 11.81
N ASP A 75 -2.75 -6.15 10.50
CA ASP A 75 -2.09 -7.05 9.55
C ASP A 75 -0.58 -7.02 9.72
N SER A 76 0.02 -5.82 9.72
CA SER A 76 1.46 -5.68 9.97
C SER A 76 1.86 -6.16 11.37
N ALA A 77 0.98 -5.99 12.36
CA ALA A 77 1.19 -6.44 13.72
C ALA A 77 1.30 -7.97 13.80
N VAL A 78 0.35 -8.68 13.19
CA VAL A 78 0.34 -10.15 13.17
C VAL A 78 1.44 -10.69 12.27
N ALA A 79 1.77 -10.01 11.17
CA ALA A 79 2.91 -10.41 10.34
C ALA A 79 4.24 -10.39 11.13
N ALA A 80 4.47 -9.33 11.92
CA ALA A 80 5.64 -9.24 12.80
C ALA A 80 5.63 -10.32 13.89
N LEU A 81 4.47 -10.56 14.50
CA LEU A 81 4.28 -11.61 15.49
C LEU A 81 4.61 -12.99 14.90
N VAL A 82 4.02 -13.36 13.76
CA VAL A 82 4.25 -14.65 13.09
C VAL A 82 5.73 -14.86 12.80
N LEU A 83 6.43 -13.86 12.25
CA LEU A 83 7.86 -13.97 11.96
C LEU A 83 8.71 -14.11 13.23
N ARG A 84 8.36 -13.41 14.30
CA ARG A 84 9.03 -13.57 15.60
C ARG A 84 8.89 -15.00 16.11
N GLU A 85 7.70 -15.58 16.00
CA GLU A 85 7.41 -16.96 16.44
C GLU A 85 8.04 -18.02 15.53
N ARG A 86 8.28 -17.70 14.24
CA ARG A 86 9.09 -18.52 13.32
C ARG A 86 10.60 -18.43 13.61
N GLY A 87 11.02 -17.67 14.62
CA GLY A 87 12.40 -17.59 15.09
C GLY A 87 13.27 -16.50 14.45
N TYR A 88 12.69 -15.58 13.67
CA TYR A 88 13.44 -14.48 13.09
C TYR A 88 13.80 -13.43 14.14
N ARG A 89 14.95 -12.77 13.97
CA ARG A 89 15.23 -11.48 14.59
C ARG A 89 14.45 -10.39 13.84
N VAL A 90 13.23 -10.12 14.30
CA VAL A 90 12.35 -9.13 13.68
C VAL A 90 12.77 -7.70 14.05
N VAL A 91 12.74 -6.79 13.08
CA VAL A 91 12.87 -5.34 13.28
C VAL A 91 11.66 -4.64 12.68
N GLY A 92 10.85 -4.00 13.50
CA GLY A 92 9.69 -3.22 13.04
C GLY A 92 10.12 -1.87 12.49
N VAL A 93 9.65 -1.52 11.29
CA VAL A 93 9.89 -0.21 10.67
C VAL A 93 8.57 0.42 10.25
N ASN A 94 8.25 1.59 10.80
CA ASN A 94 7.17 2.43 10.29
C ASN A 94 7.73 3.46 9.30
N MET A 95 7.06 3.63 8.16
CA MET A 95 7.43 4.65 7.19
C MET A 95 6.59 5.91 7.41
N ARG A 96 7.23 7.07 7.53
CA ARG A 96 6.58 8.37 7.42
C ARG A 96 6.58 8.79 5.95
N LEU A 97 5.43 8.69 5.31
CA LEU A 97 5.29 8.90 3.85
C LEU A 97 4.80 10.29 3.50
N TYR A 98 3.79 10.79 4.20
CA TYR A 98 3.21 12.09 3.87
C TYR A 98 2.59 12.70 5.12
N ASN A 99 3.00 13.94 5.42
CA ASN A 99 2.42 14.76 6.46
C ASN A 99 2.24 16.16 5.88
N PRO A 100 1.04 16.53 5.38
CA PRO A 100 0.81 17.91 5.00
C PRO A 100 0.96 18.78 6.27
N PRO A 101 1.43 20.03 6.15
CA PRO A 101 1.44 20.96 7.28
C PRO A 101 0.02 21.06 7.87
N ASP A 102 -0.06 21.18 9.20
CA ASP A 102 -1.24 21.02 10.06
C ASP A 102 -2.50 21.85 9.69
N GLU A 103 -2.45 22.67 8.63
CA GLU A 103 -3.50 23.58 8.19
C GLU A 103 -4.77 22.88 7.66
N GLN A 104 -4.70 21.62 7.20
CA GLN A 104 -5.86 20.91 6.63
C GLN A 104 -6.47 19.83 7.53
N GLY A 105 -5.92 19.57 8.72
CA GLY A 105 -6.47 18.57 9.66
C GLY A 105 -6.55 17.13 9.11
N PHE A 106 -5.89 16.83 7.98
CA PHE A 106 -5.88 15.49 7.40
C PHE A 106 -4.95 14.57 8.19
N ILE A 107 -5.53 13.56 8.83
CA ILE A 107 -4.79 12.53 9.55
C ILE A 107 -4.53 11.36 8.60
N ASN A 108 -3.27 11.20 8.17
CA ASN A 108 -2.85 10.08 7.33
C ASN A 108 -3.08 8.74 8.08
N PRO A 109 -3.97 7.84 7.63
CA PRO A 109 -4.30 6.63 8.37
C PRO A 109 -3.14 5.62 8.47
N CYS A 110 -2.11 5.75 7.63
CA CYS A 110 -0.94 4.86 7.60
C CYS A 110 0.31 5.48 8.26
N CYS A 111 0.37 6.80 8.43
CA CYS A 111 1.55 7.53 8.91
C CYS A 111 1.23 8.61 9.95
N SER A 112 0.01 8.62 10.51
CA SER A 112 -0.35 9.50 11.62
C SER A 112 0.48 9.19 12.86
N ILE A 113 0.50 10.15 13.78
CA ILE A 113 1.08 9.96 15.12
C ILE A 113 0.45 8.72 15.77
N ASP A 114 -0.88 8.61 15.75
CA ASP A 114 -1.61 7.45 16.29
C ASP A 114 -1.19 6.12 15.63
N ALA A 115 -1.05 6.08 14.30
CA ALA A 115 -0.62 4.86 13.60
C ALA A 115 0.81 4.47 13.96
N MET A 116 1.70 5.46 14.16
CA MET A 116 3.06 5.21 14.61
C MET A 116 3.12 4.73 16.06
N GLU A 117 2.32 5.31 16.94
CA GLU A 117 2.19 4.89 18.33
C GLU A 117 1.64 3.48 18.43
N ASP A 118 0.62 3.14 17.63
CA ASP A 118 0.07 1.79 17.52
C ASP A 118 1.12 0.77 17.04
N ALA A 119 1.92 1.13 16.03
CA ALA A 119 3.02 0.31 15.55
C ALA A 119 4.08 0.10 16.63
N ARG A 120 4.46 1.16 17.35
CA ARG A 120 5.42 1.12 18.45
C ARG A 120 4.92 0.27 19.61
N ALA A 121 3.67 0.47 20.04
CA ALA A 121 3.03 -0.27 21.12
C ALA A 121 2.91 -1.76 20.77
N THR A 122 2.60 -2.06 19.51
CA THR A 122 2.61 -3.44 18.99
C THR A 122 4.00 -4.06 19.11
N CYS A 123 5.03 -3.39 18.60
CA CYS A 123 6.42 -3.88 18.68
C CYS A 123 6.86 -4.09 20.13
N GLN A 124 6.52 -3.18 21.05
CA GLN A 124 6.77 -3.36 22.48
C GLN A 124 6.02 -4.56 23.06
N ARG A 125 4.78 -4.82 22.64
CA ARG A 125 3.97 -5.96 23.10
C ARG A 125 4.60 -7.31 22.74
N ILE A 126 5.24 -7.40 21.57
CA ILE A 126 5.85 -8.63 21.03
C ILE A 126 7.38 -8.69 21.15
N ASP A 127 7.99 -7.75 21.87
CA ASP A 127 9.44 -7.68 22.11
C ASP A 127 10.32 -7.45 20.88
N VAL A 128 9.84 -6.60 19.97
CA VAL A 128 10.50 -6.29 18.71
C VAL A 128 11.03 -4.86 18.73
N PRO A 129 12.29 -4.60 18.33
CA PRO A 129 12.80 -3.25 18.17
C PRO A 129 12.03 -2.50 17.08
N PHE A 130 11.80 -1.21 17.30
CA PHE A 130 11.00 -0.36 16.42
C PHE A 130 11.78 0.88 15.97
N TYR A 131 11.71 1.18 14.68
CA TYR A 131 12.29 2.38 14.09
C TYR A 131 11.26 3.10 13.21
N ALA A 132 11.34 4.43 13.16
CA ALA A 132 10.61 5.24 12.21
C ALA A 132 11.57 5.72 11.11
N MET A 133 11.19 5.56 9.85
CA MET A 133 11.95 6.03 8.70
C MET A 133 11.17 7.10 7.96
N ASN A 134 11.79 8.26 7.73
CA ASN A 134 11.24 9.26 6.84
C ASN A 134 11.49 8.83 5.39
N MET A 135 10.42 8.64 4.63
CA MET A 135 10.44 8.31 3.20
C MET A 135 9.57 9.28 2.40
N ALA A 136 9.38 10.50 2.91
CA ALA A 136 8.48 11.46 2.30
C ALA A 136 8.96 11.92 0.92
N LYS A 137 10.28 12.04 0.71
CA LYS A 137 10.84 12.42 -0.59
C LYS A 137 10.61 11.32 -1.64
N GLU A 138 10.85 10.07 -1.26
CA GLU A 138 10.62 8.91 -2.10
C GLU A 138 9.13 8.72 -2.44
N PHE A 139 8.25 8.99 -1.47
CA PHE A 139 6.80 8.94 -1.65
C PHE A 139 6.28 10.08 -2.55
N GLU A 140 6.77 11.30 -2.34
CA GLU A 140 6.42 12.46 -3.16
C GLU A 140 6.74 12.18 -4.64
N ALA A 141 7.99 11.85 -4.94
CA ALA A 141 8.45 11.61 -6.31
C ALA A 141 7.84 10.35 -6.95
N GLY A 142 7.74 9.25 -6.18
CA GLY A 142 7.31 7.96 -6.71
C GLY A 142 5.79 7.77 -6.78
N VAL A 143 5.02 8.53 -6.01
CA VAL A 143 3.57 8.31 -5.85
C VAL A 143 2.78 9.56 -6.12
N ILE A 144 3.07 10.66 -5.42
CA ILE A 144 2.26 11.89 -5.52
C ILE A 144 2.44 12.56 -6.88
N ASP A 145 3.67 12.76 -7.33
CA ASP A 145 3.96 13.44 -8.60
C ASP A 145 3.34 12.66 -9.78
N ARG A 146 3.49 11.32 -9.76
CA ARG A 146 2.85 10.45 -10.74
C ARG A 146 1.34 10.53 -10.67
N PHE A 147 0.74 10.45 -9.48
CA PHE A 147 -0.70 10.59 -9.28
C PHE A 147 -1.23 11.90 -9.89
N VAL A 148 -0.56 13.02 -9.61
CA VAL A 148 -0.92 14.34 -10.14
C VAL A 148 -0.79 14.39 -11.67
N SER A 149 0.32 13.90 -12.23
CA SER A 149 0.56 13.90 -13.68
C SER A 149 -0.43 13.03 -14.47
N GLU A 150 -0.83 11.88 -13.93
CA GLU A 150 -1.79 10.97 -14.54
C GLU A 150 -3.18 11.60 -14.60
N TYR A 151 -3.61 12.24 -13.50
CA TYR A 151 -4.85 13.01 -13.50
C TYR A 151 -4.81 14.17 -14.47
N ALA A 152 -3.70 14.92 -14.55
CA ALA A 152 -3.53 16.01 -15.52
C ALA A 152 -3.67 15.53 -16.97
N ALA A 153 -3.28 14.28 -17.24
CA ALA A 153 -3.45 13.63 -18.54
C ALA A 153 -4.83 12.99 -18.75
N GLY A 154 -5.78 13.16 -17.83
CA GLY A 154 -7.13 12.60 -17.90
C GLY A 154 -7.21 11.10 -17.62
N ARG A 155 -6.19 10.52 -16.98
CA ARG A 155 -6.14 9.10 -16.56
C ARG A 155 -6.45 8.97 -15.08
N THR A 156 -6.85 7.76 -14.67
CA THR A 156 -7.13 7.43 -13.27
C THR A 156 -6.06 6.49 -12.71
N PRO A 157 -5.05 7.02 -12.00
CA PRO A 157 -3.94 6.23 -11.48
C PRO A 157 -4.33 5.36 -10.28
N ASN A 158 -3.56 4.30 -10.04
CA ASN A 158 -3.59 3.52 -8.80
C ASN A 158 -2.34 3.82 -7.95
N PRO A 159 -2.41 4.77 -7.00
CA PRO A 159 -1.24 5.17 -6.21
C PRO A 159 -0.76 4.08 -5.24
N CYS A 160 -1.60 3.11 -4.87
CA CYS A 160 -1.17 1.99 -4.02
C CYS A 160 -0.19 1.08 -4.77
N LEU A 161 -0.39 0.90 -6.08
CA LEU A 161 0.53 0.15 -6.95
C LEU A 161 1.89 0.85 -7.00
N GLU A 162 1.89 2.17 -7.18
CA GLU A 162 3.14 2.96 -7.25
C GLU A 162 3.87 3.03 -5.91
N CYS A 163 3.12 3.11 -4.79
CA CYS A 163 3.70 3.03 -3.45
C CYS A 163 4.38 1.68 -3.22
N ASN A 164 3.76 0.58 -3.64
CA ASN A 164 4.37 -0.74 -3.59
C ASN A 164 5.65 -0.78 -4.46
N ARG A 165 5.55 -0.39 -5.73
CA ARG A 165 6.65 -0.42 -6.70
C ARG A 165 7.85 0.42 -6.27
N HIS A 166 7.63 1.70 -5.95
CA HIS A 166 8.70 2.65 -5.73
C HIS A 166 9.13 2.73 -4.27
N VAL A 167 8.18 2.75 -3.34
CA VAL A 167 8.49 3.05 -1.93
C VAL A 167 8.80 1.79 -1.16
N LYS A 168 7.88 0.81 -1.14
CA LYS A 168 8.06 -0.42 -0.33
C LYS A 168 9.08 -1.38 -0.92
N PHE A 169 9.02 -1.66 -2.21
CA PHE A 169 9.79 -2.77 -2.79
C PHE A 169 11.09 -2.33 -3.45
N ARG A 170 11.25 -1.04 -3.76
CA ARG A 170 12.55 -0.49 -4.16
C ARG A 170 13.29 0.14 -2.99
N HIS A 171 12.77 1.23 -2.43
CA HIS A 171 13.51 1.99 -1.44
C HIS A 171 13.60 1.31 -0.07
N LEU A 172 12.52 0.71 0.44
CA LEU A 172 12.55 0.04 1.74
C LEU A 172 13.34 -1.27 1.70
N ILE A 173 13.32 -2.03 0.60
CA ILE A 173 14.24 -3.18 0.41
C ILE A 173 15.70 -2.72 0.49
N GLY A 174 16.05 -1.65 -0.23
CA GLY A 174 17.40 -1.06 -0.17
C GLY A 174 17.81 -0.68 1.25
N LYS A 175 16.94 0.02 2.00
CA LYS A 175 17.19 0.39 3.40
C LYS A 175 17.29 -0.83 4.32
N ALA A 176 16.46 -1.87 4.12
CA ALA A 176 16.53 -3.10 4.90
C ALA A 176 17.88 -3.83 4.69
N ARG A 177 18.38 -3.89 3.45
CA ARG A 177 19.70 -4.45 3.14
C ARG A 177 20.83 -3.66 3.79
N MET A 178 20.74 -2.33 3.80
CA MET A 178 21.73 -1.46 4.48
C MET A 178 21.76 -1.69 6.00
N LEU A 179 20.65 -2.13 6.59
CA LEU A 179 20.58 -2.53 8.01
C LEU A 179 21.10 -3.96 8.26
N GLY A 180 21.55 -4.67 7.23
CA GLY A 180 22.01 -6.05 7.33
C GLY A 180 20.89 -7.07 7.48
N ALA A 181 19.65 -6.72 7.12
CA ALA A 181 18.55 -7.68 7.12
C ALA A 181 18.69 -8.69 5.96
N ASN A 182 18.16 -9.88 6.18
CA ASN A 182 18.09 -10.98 5.21
C ASN A 182 16.80 -10.95 4.40
N GLY A 183 15.81 -10.15 4.80
CA GLY A 183 14.56 -9.99 4.09
C GLY A 183 13.74 -8.78 4.56
N LEU A 184 12.68 -8.52 3.81
CA LEU A 184 11.63 -7.56 4.14
C LEU A 184 10.29 -8.29 4.19
N ALA A 185 9.47 -8.02 5.18
CA ALA A 185 8.12 -8.52 5.27
C ALA A 185 7.09 -7.41 5.37
N THR A 186 5.90 -7.70 4.88
CA THR A 186 4.76 -6.79 4.96
C THR A 186 3.50 -7.56 5.33
N GLY A 187 2.49 -6.87 5.84
CA GLY A 187 1.18 -7.46 6.12
C GLY A 187 0.30 -7.66 4.87
N HIS A 188 0.89 -7.86 3.68
CA HIS A 188 0.09 -8.15 2.49
C HIS A 188 -0.41 -9.59 2.50
N TYR A 189 -1.63 -9.78 2.00
CA TYR A 189 -2.23 -11.08 1.74
C TYR A 189 -1.88 -11.51 0.31
N ALA A 190 -0.75 -12.20 0.17
CA ALA A 190 -0.33 -12.91 -1.03
C ALA A 190 0.66 -13.99 -0.62
N ARG A 191 0.99 -14.92 -1.51
CA ARG A 191 1.99 -15.96 -1.25
C ARG A 191 3.14 -15.84 -2.24
N ILE A 192 4.35 -16.07 -1.74
CA ILE A 192 5.54 -16.22 -2.58
C ILE A 192 6.00 -17.66 -2.38
N GLU A 193 6.13 -18.40 -3.47
CA GLU A 193 6.61 -19.78 -3.45
C GLU A 193 7.72 -19.94 -4.47
N ARG A 194 8.71 -20.78 -4.15
CA ARG A 194 9.87 -21.03 -5.01
C ARG A 194 9.73 -22.42 -5.62
N ASP A 195 9.85 -22.52 -6.93
CA ASP A 195 9.81 -23.81 -7.62
C ASP A 195 11.15 -24.56 -7.54
N ASP A 196 11.16 -25.80 -8.07
CA ASP A 196 12.34 -26.67 -8.09
C ASP A 196 13.48 -26.10 -8.95
N ALA A 197 13.16 -25.27 -9.96
CA ALA A 197 14.15 -24.55 -10.78
C ALA A 197 14.73 -23.32 -10.07
N GLY A 198 14.16 -22.95 -8.92
CA GLY A 198 14.59 -21.85 -8.08
C GLY A 198 13.93 -20.51 -8.40
N VAL A 199 12.92 -20.47 -9.26
CA VAL A 199 12.15 -19.27 -9.64
C VAL A 199 11.09 -18.99 -8.58
N TYR A 200 10.93 -17.72 -8.22
CA TYR A 200 9.91 -17.27 -7.28
C TYR A 200 8.62 -16.91 -8.00
N HIS A 201 7.50 -17.39 -7.50
CA HIS A 201 6.18 -17.19 -8.08
C HIS A 201 5.27 -16.46 -7.09
N LEU A 202 4.52 -15.48 -7.59
CA LEU A 202 3.52 -14.75 -6.82
C LEU A 202 2.16 -15.44 -6.95
N PHE A 203 1.64 -15.94 -5.84
CA PHE A 203 0.34 -16.59 -5.74
C PHE A 203 -0.66 -15.75 -4.97
N ARG A 204 -1.95 -15.98 -5.25
CA ARG A 204 -3.04 -15.42 -4.45
C ARG A 204 -2.99 -15.93 -2.99
N ALA A 205 -3.43 -15.09 -2.07
CA ALA A 205 -3.69 -15.51 -0.70
C ALA A 205 -4.78 -16.59 -0.63
N VAL A 206 -4.80 -17.36 0.46
CA VAL A 206 -5.88 -18.32 0.74
C VAL A 206 -7.22 -17.64 1.08
N ASP A 207 -7.20 -16.36 1.42
CA ASP A 207 -8.38 -15.53 1.67
C ASP A 207 -8.67 -14.69 0.44
N ASP A 208 -9.56 -15.18 -0.42
CA ASP A 208 -9.96 -14.52 -1.66
C ASP A 208 -10.53 -13.11 -1.44
N GLN A 209 -11.14 -12.85 -0.28
CA GLN A 209 -11.72 -11.54 0.04
C GLN A 209 -10.63 -10.54 0.41
N LYS A 210 -9.46 -11.01 0.84
CA LYS A 210 -8.33 -10.18 1.23
C LYS A 210 -7.16 -10.23 0.28
N ASP A 211 -7.17 -11.09 -0.73
CA ASP A 211 -6.08 -11.21 -1.70
C ASP A 211 -5.62 -9.85 -2.24
N GLN A 212 -4.31 -9.62 -2.16
CA GLN A 212 -3.64 -8.40 -2.56
C GLN A 212 -2.63 -8.64 -3.68
N SER A 213 -2.61 -9.82 -4.31
CA SER A 213 -1.75 -10.13 -5.45
C SER A 213 -1.87 -9.09 -6.58
N TYR A 214 -3.08 -8.54 -6.79
CA TYR A 214 -3.35 -7.48 -7.76
C TYR A 214 -2.45 -6.24 -7.63
N VAL A 215 -2.07 -5.82 -6.42
CA VAL A 215 -1.21 -4.63 -6.22
C VAL A 215 0.27 -4.97 -6.12
N LEU A 216 0.63 -6.23 -6.39
CA LEU A 216 1.98 -6.79 -6.25
C LEU A 216 2.53 -7.32 -7.59
N HIS A 217 1.80 -7.16 -8.69
CA HIS A 217 2.19 -7.70 -10.00
C HIS A 217 3.47 -7.07 -10.60
N THR A 218 3.94 -5.94 -10.05
CA THR A 218 5.14 -5.23 -10.51
C THR A 218 6.43 -5.71 -9.83
N LEU A 219 6.34 -6.71 -8.97
CA LEU A 219 7.49 -7.32 -8.30
C LEU A 219 8.33 -8.12 -9.31
N ASP A 220 9.65 -7.91 -9.25
CA ASP A 220 10.64 -8.70 -10.00
C ASP A 220 11.17 -9.89 -9.16
N GLN A 221 11.99 -10.76 -9.77
CA GLN A 221 12.54 -11.94 -9.08
C GLN A 221 13.41 -11.59 -7.86
N GLU A 222 14.19 -10.51 -7.94
CA GLU A 222 15.09 -10.10 -6.85
C GLU A 222 14.28 -9.63 -5.63
N GLN A 223 13.20 -8.89 -5.88
CA GLN A 223 12.27 -8.44 -4.86
C GLN A 223 11.50 -9.63 -4.27
N LEU A 224 10.98 -10.53 -5.09
CA LEU A 224 10.28 -11.73 -4.63
C LEU A 224 11.17 -12.61 -3.74
N ALA A 225 12.44 -12.77 -4.11
CA ALA A 225 13.41 -13.53 -3.33
C ALA A 225 13.70 -12.91 -1.94
N TYR A 226 13.57 -11.59 -1.82
CA TYR A 226 13.86 -10.85 -0.59
C TYR A 226 12.60 -10.56 0.27
N LEU A 227 11.41 -10.81 -0.27
CA LEU A 227 10.13 -10.50 0.37
C LEU A 227 9.52 -11.70 1.08
N GLN A 228 8.82 -11.44 2.19
CA GLN A 228 7.91 -12.40 2.82
C GLN A 228 6.53 -11.78 3.05
N PHE A 229 5.49 -12.59 2.83
CA PHE A 229 4.09 -12.26 3.11
C PHE A 229 3.50 -13.25 4.11
N PRO A 230 3.72 -13.05 5.43
CA PRO A 230 3.35 -14.03 6.45
C PRO A 230 1.84 -14.32 6.54
N LEU A 231 1.00 -13.43 6.00
CA LEU A 231 -0.45 -13.56 6.05
C LEU A 231 -1.06 -14.30 4.85
N GLY A 232 -0.25 -14.67 3.84
CA GLY A 232 -0.75 -15.29 2.61
C GLY A 232 -1.48 -16.62 2.81
N ARG A 233 -1.22 -17.30 3.93
CA ARG A 233 -1.80 -18.59 4.34
C ARG A 233 -2.86 -18.45 5.44
N LEU A 234 -3.19 -17.23 5.83
CA LEU A 234 -4.14 -16.93 6.89
C LEU A 234 -5.36 -16.18 6.33
N ARG A 235 -6.53 -16.47 6.90
CA ARG A 235 -7.74 -15.68 6.72
C ARG A 235 -7.75 -14.47 7.64
N LYS A 236 -8.50 -13.42 7.26
CA LYS A 236 -8.61 -12.21 8.09
C LYS A 236 -9.12 -12.49 9.50
N THR A 237 -10.04 -13.44 9.63
CA THR A 237 -10.61 -13.87 10.90
C THR A 237 -9.53 -14.44 11.82
N GLU A 238 -8.68 -15.32 11.28
CA GLU A 238 -7.56 -15.94 11.99
C GLU A 238 -6.52 -14.90 12.40
N VAL A 239 -6.24 -13.92 11.52
CA VAL A 239 -5.37 -12.79 11.85
C VAL A 239 -5.91 -11.99 13.04
N ARG A 240 -7.21 -11.69 13.08
CA ARG A 240 -7.81 -10.99 14.24
C ARG A 240 -7.82 -11.85 15.50
N GLU A 241 -8.05 -13.15 15.38
CA GLU A 241 -8.00 -14.08 16.52
C GLU A 241 -6.59 -14.16 17.12
N LEU A 242 -5.55 -14.26 16.29
CA LEU A 242 -4.16 -14.19 16.72
C LEU A 242 -3.86 -12.85 17.41
N ALA A 243 -4.30 -11.74 16.82
CA ALA A 243 -4.10 -10.42 17.42
C ALA A 243 -4.74 -10.30 18.82
N ARG A 244 -5.97 -10.80 18.99
CA ARG A 244 -6.65 -10.80 20.30
C ARG A 244 -5.99 -11.76 21.29
N GLY A 245 -5.65 -12.97 20.85
CA GLY A 245 -5.01 -13.98 21.69
C GLY A 245 -3.69 -13.48 22.27
N PHE A 246 -2.88 -12.80 21.45
CA PHE A 246 -1.62 -12.17 21.89
C PHE A 246 -1.81 -10.80 22.56
N GLY A 247 -3.05 -10.33 22.73
CA GLY A 247 -3.36 -9.04 23.35
C GLY A 247 -2.70 -7.86 22.64
N LEU A 248 -2.69 -7.86 21.30
CA LEU A 248 -2.16 -6.77 20.50
C LEU A 248 -3.11 -5.56 20.57
N PRO A 249 -2.60 -4.33 20.76
CA PRO A 249 -3.43 -3.14 20.96
C PRO A 249 -4.31 -2.78 19.75
N VAL A 250 -3.92 -3.25 18.56
CA VAL A 250 -4.61 -2.99 17.29
C VAL A 250 -5.58 -4.09 16.86
N ALA A 251 -5.84 -5.09 17.71
CA ALA A 251 -6.60 -6.29 17.33
C ALA A 251 -8.00 -5.99 16.76
N ASP A 252 -8.68 -4.99 17.30
CA ASP A 252 -10.03 -4.56 16.88
C ASP A 252 -10.00 -3.28 16.04
N LYS A 253 -8.81 -2.77 15.68
CA LYS A 253 -8.69 -1.58 14.85
C LYS A 253 -9.37 -1.83 13.48
N PRO A 254 -10.20 -0.89 13.00
CA PRO A 254 -10.73 -0.92 11.65
C PRO A 254 -9.62 -0.88 10.60
N GLU A 255 -9.89 -1.44 9.43
CA GLU A 255 -8.95 -1.33 8.31
C GLU A 255 -9.00 0.07 7.72
N SER A 256 -7.84 0.61 7.32
CA SER A 256 -7.79 1.85 6.56
C SER A 256 -8.38 1.61 5.17
N GLN A 257 -9.48 2.29 4.87
CA GLN A 257 -10.17 2.26 3.58
C GLN A 257 -10.09 3.68 3.03
N ASP A 258 -9.01 4.06 2.32
CA ASP A 258 -8.89 5.29 1.49
C ASP A 258 -7.41 5.47 1.04
N LEU A 259 -7.17 6.48 0.19
CA LEU A 259 -5.81 6.90 -0.16
C LEU A 259 -5.08 7.43 1.08
N CYS A 260 -3.84 6.99 1.30
CA CYS A 260 -3.08 7.37 2.50
C CYS A 260 -2.73 8.87 2.59
N PHE A 261 -2.83 9.62 1.48
CA PHE A 261 -2.43 11.03 1.41
C PHE A 261 -3.57 11.98 0.99
N VAL A 262 -4.77 11.45 0.75
CA VAL A 262 -5.94 12.24 0.32
C VAL A 262 -7.17 11.75 1.09
N ALA A 263 -7.92 12.67 1.68
CA ALA A 263 -9.21 12.36 2.29
C ALA A 263 -10.21 11.85 1.25
N SER A 264 -11.16 11.01 1.68
CA SER A 264 -12.21 10.51 0.80
C SER A 264 -12.95 11.67 0.12
N GLY A 265 -13.09 11.60 -1.21
CA GLY A 265 -13.74 12.64 -2.00
C GLY A 265 -12.89 13.86 -2.36
N GLU A 266 -11.71 14.04 -1.77
CA GLU A 266 -10.90 15.26 -1.91
C GLU A 266 -9.78 15.18 -2.96
N HIS A 267 -9.71 14.12 -3.76
CA HIS A 267 -8.66 13.91 -4.75
C HIS A 267 -8.61 15.00 -5.82
N ALA A 268 -9.77 15.44 -6.34
CA ALA A 268 -9.82 16.51 -7.33
C ALA A 268 -9.25 17.82 -6.77
N GLY A 269 -9.60 18.18 -5.52
CA GLY A 269 -9.07 19.36 -4.85
C GLY A 269 -7.58 19.25 -4.55
N PHE A 270 -7.11 18.06 -4.13
CA PHE A 270 -5.70 17.78 -3.92
C PHE A 270 -4.88 17.98 -5.21
N VAL A 271 -5.30 17.35 -6.31
CA VAL A 271 -4.62 17.46 -7.61
C VAL A 271 -4.64 18.89 -8.12
N ALA A 272 -5.78 19.59 -8.02
CA ALA A 272 -5.91 20.99 -8.43
C ALA A 272 -4.90 21.90 -7.71
N ARG A 273 -4.74 21.73 -6.39
CA ARG A 273 -3.76 22.51 -5.62
C ARG A 273 -2.32 22.22 -6.01
N ARG A 274 -2.00 20.96 -6.34
CA ARG A 274 -0.65 20.56 -6.75
C ARG A 274 -0.28 21.05 -8.14
N LEU A 275 -1.24 21.05 -9.08
CA LEU A 275 -1.03 21.57 -10.43
C LEU A 275 -1.01 23.11 -10.45
N GLY A 276 -1.70 23.78 -9.53
CA GLY A 276 -1.78 25.23 -9.52
C GLY A 276 -2.37 25.79 -10.82
N GLU A 277 -1.68 26.75 -11.44
CA GLU A 277 -2.09 27.32 -12.73
C GLU A 277 -2.03 26.30 -13.89
N GLU A 278 -1.16 25.29 -13.80
CA GLU A 278 -1.03 24.23 -14.81
C GLU A 278 -2.25 23.32 -14.86
N ALA A 279 -3.11 23.36 -13.84
CA ALA A 279 -4.37 22.62 -13.84
C ALA A 279 -5.23 23.00 -15.06
N GLY A 280 -5.12 24.26 -15.51
CA GLY A 280 -5.70 24.75 -16.75
C GLY A 280 -7.14 24.27 -16.95
N ARG A 281 -7.38 23.52 -18.03
CA ARG A 281 -8.73 23.04 -18.39
C ARG A 281 -9.28 21.98 -17.43
N MET A 282 -8.42 21.27 -16.70
CA MET A 282 -8.81 20.14 -15.86
C MET A 282 -9.67 20.55 -14.67
N THR A 283 -9.54 21.78 -14.19
CA THR A 283 -10.33 22.35 -13.09
C THR A 283 -11.47 23.25 -13.55
N THR A 284 -11.49 23.62 -14.83
CA THR A 284 -12.52 24.52 -15.37
C THR A 284 -13.76 23.76 -15.83
N PRO A 285 -14.97 24.28 -15.58
CA PRO A 285 -16.18 23.72 -16.17
C PRO A 285 -16.13 23.66 -17.69
N GLY A 286 -16.69 22.60 -18.26
CA GLY A 286 -16.70 22.35 -19.71
C GLY A 286 -17.90 21.52 -20.17
N PRO A 287 -18.11 21.34 -21.48
CA PRO A 287 -19.26 20.63 -22.01
C PRO A 287 -19.25 19.14 -21.66
N ILE A 288 -20.42 18.62 -21.29
CA ILE A 288 -20.70 17.19 -21.34
C ILE A 288 -21.33 16.90 -22.68
N VAL A 289 -20.76 15.97 -23.44
CA VAL A 289 -21.23 15.62 -24.79
C VAL A 289 -21.60 14.14 -24.87
N ASP A 290 -22.62 13.82 -25.68
CA ASP A 290 -22.94 12.44 -26.02
C ASP A 290 -22.05 11.87 -27.14
N GLY A 291 -22.23 10.59 -27.49
CA GLY A 291 -21.50 9.94 -28.58
C GLY A 291 -21.75 10.54 -29.98
N ALA A 292 -22.82 11.32 -30.15
CA ALA A 292 -23.11 12.05 -31.39
C ALA A 292 -22.55 13.49 -31.38
N GLY A 293 -21.93 13.91 -30.28
CA GLY A 293 -21.37 15.26 -30.10
C GLY A 293 -22.37 16.31 -29.63
N ASN A 294 -23.60 15.93 -29.27
CA ASN A 294 -24.56 16.89 -28.73
C ASN A 294 -24.18 17.25 -27.29
N VAL A 295 -24.28 18.53 -26.95
CA VAL A 295 -24.07 18.99 -25.57
C VAL A 295 -25.29 18.62 -24.73
N VAL A 296 -25.08 17.81 -23.70
CA VAL A 296 -26.12 17.31 -22.79
C VAL A 296 -26.01 17.90 -21.37
N GLY A 297 -24.95 18.67 -21.10
CA GLY A 297 -24.77 19.34 -19.81
C GLY A 297 -23.41 20.00 -19.68
N GLN A 298 -23.04 20.32 -18.44
CA GLN A 298 -21.76 20.94 -18.09
C GLN A 298 -21.13 20.21 -16.90
N HIS A 299 -19.85 19.87 -17.01
CA HIS A 299 -19.09 19.23 -15.94
C HIS A 299 -18.39 20.27 -15.07
N ARG A 300 -17.98 19.91 -13.85
CA ARG A 300 -17.35 20.82 -12.86
C ARG A 300 -15.82 20.96 -12.98
N GLY A 301 -15.25 20.55 -14.11
CA GLY A 301 -13.82 20.23 -14.26
C GLY A 301 -13.56 18.72 -14.33
N LEU A 302 -12.69 18.31 -15.24
CA LEU A 302 -12.44 16.90 -15.57
C LEU A 302 -11.88 16.07 -14.41
N LEU A 303 -11.21 16.69 -13.43
CA LEU A 303 -10.65 15.99 -12.26
C LEU A 303 -11.70 15.29 -11.39
N HIS A 304 -12.98 15.65 -11.51
CA HIS A 304 -14.08 15.06 -10.74
C HIS A 304 -14.67 13.80 -11.37
N TYR A 305 -14.11 13.34 -12.48
CA TYR A 305 -14.67 12.28 -13.30
C TYR A 305 -13.65 11.19 -13.62
N THR A 306 -14.14 9.97 -13.80
CA THR A 306 -13.36 8.80 -14.19
C THR A 306 -14.18 7.96 -15.16
N VAL A 307 -13.53 7.29 -16.11
CA VAL A 307 -14.21 6.40 -17.06
C VAL A 307 -15.02 5.34 -16.31
N GLY A 308 -16.26 5.11 -16.76
CA GLY A 308 -17.23 4.22 -16.13
C GLY A 308 -18.02 4.85 -14.96
N GLN A 309 -17.74 6.10 -14.59
CA GLN A 309 -18.50 6.81 -13.56
C GLN A 309 -19.92 7.11 -14.03
N ARG A 310 -20.91 6.82 -13.18
CA ARG A 310 -22.34 7.13 -13.41
C ARG A 310 -22.83 8.31 -12.57
N LYS A 311 -22.42 8.38 -11.31
CA LYS A 311 -22.92 9.37 -10.34
C LYS A 311 -22.22 10.71 -10.53
N GLY A 312 -22.91 11.80 -10.18
CA GLY A 312 -22.31 13.15 -10.18
C GLY A 312 -22.20 13.82 -11.55
N LEU A 313 -22.81 13.26 -12.60
CA LEU A 313 -22.82 13.86 -13.94
C LEU A 313 -23.73 15.09 -14.03
N GLY A 314 -24.84 15.12 -13.28
CA GLY A 314 -25.79 16.24 -13.31
C GLY A 314 -26.57 16.37 -14.62
N VAL A 315 -26.61 15.32 -15.45
CA VAL A 315 -27.33 15.27 -16.73
C VAL A 315 -28.64 14.52 -16.58
N SER A 316 -29.73 15.09 -17.10
CA SER A 316 -31.02 14.39 -17.23
C SER A 316 -31.10 13.73 -18.60
N ALA A 317 -31.26 12.40 -18.62
CA ALA A 317 -31.35 11.60 -19.83
C ALA A 317 -32.39 10.49 -19.68
N ARG A 318 -32.93 9.99 -20.81
CA ARG A 318 -33.93 8.92 -20.82
C ARG A 318 -33.40 7.60 -20.26
N GLU A 319 -32.09 7.38 -20.39
CA GLU A 319 -31.40 6.22 -19.84
C GLU A 319 -30.15 6.64 -19.05
N PRO A 320 -29.63 5.79 -18.13
CA PRO A 320 -28.45 6.13 -17.36
C PRO A 320 -27.21 6.30 -18.23
N LEU A 321 -26.57 7.46 -18.12
CA LEU A 321 -25.31 7.77 -18.78
C LEU A 321 -24.10 7.46 -17.89
N PHE A 322 -23.01 7.12 -18.53
CA PHE A 322 -21.71 6.83 -17.93
C PHE A 322 -20.62 7.60 -18.67
N VAL A 323 -19.57 7.99 -17.95
CA VAL A 323 -18.38 8.59 -18.56
C VAL A 323 -17.69 7.57 -19.45
N LEU A 324 -17.68 7.81 -20.77
CA LEU A 324 -16.99 6.97 -21.74
C LEU A 324 -15.52 7.39 -21.89
N ARG A 325 -15.26 8.69 -21.94
CA ARG A 325 -13.93 9.26 -22.17
C ARG A 325 -13.84 10.68 -21.62
N LEU A 326 -12.65 11.05 -21.15
CA LEU A 326 -12.29 12.43 -20.84
C LEU A 326 -11.41 12.95 -21.98
N ASP A 327 -11.64 14.17 -22.43
CA ASP A 327 -10.78 14.86 -23.40
C ASP A 327 -10.19 16.13 -22.79
N PRO A 328 -9.01 16.04 -22.14
CA PRO A 328 -8.33 17.21 -21.56
C PRO A 328 -8.01 18.29 -22.58
N ARG A 329 -7.73 17.91 -23.84
CA ARG A 329 -7.35 18.85 -24.90
C ARG A 329 -8.52 19.73 -25.29
N GLN A 330 -9.72 19.16 -25.42
CA GLN A 330 -10.92 19.92 -25.79
C GLN A 330 -11.76 20.34 -24.58
N ASN A 331 -11.39 19.93 -23.36
CA ASN A 331 -12.18 20.09 -22.14
C ASN A 331 -13.58 19.47 -22.25
N LEU A 332 -13.67 18.24 -22.80
CA LEU A 332 -14.94 17.54 -22.99
C LEU A 332 -15.05 16.34 -22.06
N LEU A 333 -16.23 16.19 -21.45
CA LEU A 333 -16.62 14.94 -20.80
C LEU A 333 -17.59 14.19 -21.71
N ILE A 334 -17.16 13.05 -22.25
CA ILE A 334 -17.97 12.27 -23.19
C ILE A 334 -18.72 11.19 -22.41
N VAL A 335 -20.03 11.15 -22.60
CA VAL A 335 -20.93 10.24 -21.90
C VAL A 335 -21.80 9.44 -22.85
N GLY A 336 -22.25 8.27 -22.41
CA GLY A 336 -23.13 7.41 -23.18
C GLY A 336 -23.70 6.27 -22.35
N PRO A 337 -24.53 5.41 -22.97
CA PRO A 337 -25.10 4.24 -22.32
C PRO A 337 -24.01 3.23 -21.93
N ARG A 338 -24.35 2.33 -21.00
CA ARG A 338 -23.42 1.30 -20.50
C ARG A 338 -22.88 0.39 -21.62
N SER A 339 -23.65 0.16 -22.67
CA SER A 339 -23.26 -0.68 -23.81
C SER A 339 -22.01 -0.14 -24.51
N GLU A 340 -21.79 1.17 -24.51
CA GLU A 340 -20.63 1.81 -25.14
C GLU A 340 -19.36 1.75 -24.27
N LEU A 341 -19.46 1.34 -23.01
CA LEU A 341 -18.29 1.05 -22.16
C LEU A 341 -17.71 -0.34 -22.38
N ALA A 342 -18.46 -1.24 -23.03
CA ALA A 342 -18.02 -2.61 -23.20
C ALA A 342 -16.86 -2.67 -24.21
N THR A 343 -15.76 -3.31 -23.80
CA THR A 343 -14.64 -3.62 -24.69
C THR A 343 -14.29 -5.10 -24.57
N SER A 344 -13.88 -5.69 -25.68
CA SER A 344 -13.30 -7.03 -25.76
C SER A 344 -11.77 -7.01 -25.90
N ARG A 345 -11.16 -5.83 -26.02
CA ARG A 345 -9.70 -5.66 -26.20
C ARG A 345 -9.16 -4.56 -25.31
N ILE A 346 -8.01 -4.81 -24.70
CA ILE A 346 -7.26 -3.86 -23.89
C ILE A 346 -5.82 -3.86 -24.41
N VAL A 347 -5.28 -2.67 -24.65
CA VAL A 347 -3.84 -2.49 -24.90
C VAL A 347 -3.22 -2.04 -23.60
N ALA A 348 -2.24 -2.80 -23.10
CA ALA A 348 -1.53 -2.49 -21.87
C ALA A 348 -0.13 -1.94 -22.20
N ASP A 349 0.27 -0.89 -21.49
CA ASP A 349 1.64 -0.38 -21.48
C ASP A 349 2.31 -0.69 -20.13
N GLY A 350 3.65 -0.57 -20.08
CA GLY A 350 4.41 -0.78 -18.84
C GLY A 350 4.23 -2.17 -18.22
N VAL A 351 4.00 -3.19 -19.05
CA VAL A 351 3.75 -4.57 -18.63
C VAL A 351 4.96 -5.13 -17.90
N SER A 352 4.70 -5.91 -16.85
CA SER A 352 5.71 -6.61 -16.06
C SER A 352 5.26 -8.04 -15.83
N PHE A 353 6.22 -8.95 -15.83
CA PHE A 353 6.05 -10.36 -15.52
C PHE A 353 6.91 -10.68 -14.31
N THR A 354 6.36 -11.41 -13.36
CA THR A 354 7.03 -11.68 -12.08
C THR A 354 8.27 -12.54 -12.23
N ASP A 355 8.33 -13.37 -13.28
CA ASP A 355 9.48 -14.22 -13.60
C ASP A 355 10.49 -13.53 -14.54
N ASP A 356 10.29 -12.23 -14.81
CA ASP A 356 11.09 -11.39 -15.69
C ASP A 356 11.20 -11.90 -17.13
N ARG A 357 10.27 -12.77 -17.57
CA ARG A 357 10.25 -13.31 -18.94
C ARG A 357 9.16 -12.68 -19.78
N TRP A 358 9.54 -12.10 -20.91
CA TRP A 358 8.59 -11.68 -21.91
C TRP A 358 8.09 -12.91 -22.70
N PRO A 359 6.78 -13.07 -22.92
CA PRO A 359 6.24 -14.18 -23.69
C PRO A 359 6.54 -14.02 -25.19
N ASP A 360 6.99 -15.10 -25.84
CA ASP A 360 7.30 -15.11 -27.29
C ASP A 360 6.08 -15.37 -28.18
N ALA A 361 4.96 -15.80 -27.60
CA ALA A 361 3.75 -16.18 -28.33
C ALA A 361 2.49 -15.85 -27.50
N PRO A 362 1.32 -15.75 -28.15
CA PRO A 362 0.07 -15.58 -27.44
C PRO A 362 -0.20 -16.70 -26.44
N PHE A 363 -0.81 -16.34 -25.31
CA PHE A 363 -1.17 -17.30 -24.25
C PHE A 363 -2.52 -16.97 -23.63
N ASP A 364 -3.22 -18.02 -23.19
CA ASP A 364 -4.49 -17.89 -22.50
C ASP A 364 -4.28 -17.70 -21.00
N CYS A 365 -5.00 -16.76 -20.41
CA CYS A 365 -4.95 -16.50 -18.98
C CYS A 365 -6.28 -15.96 -18.45
N GLN A 366 -6.30 -15.66 -17.15
CA GLN A 366 -7.35 -14.86 -16.53
C GLN A 366 -6.82 -13.46 -16.24
N ILE A 367 -7.58 -12.44 -16.65
CA ILE A 367 -7.27 -11.04 -16.38
C ILE A 367 -8.27 -10.43 -15.40
N VAL A 368 -7.80 -9.48 -14.59
CA VAL A 368 -8.62 -8.66 -13.71
C VAL A 368 -8.29 -7.20 -13.99
N VAL A 369 -9.29 -6.39 -14.36
CA VAL A 369 -9.10 -5.00 -14.80
C VAL A 369 -9.14 -3.98 -13.65
N ARG A 370 -9.55 -4.42 -12.46
CA ARG A 370 -9.62 -3.58 -11.25
C ARG A 370 -9.52 -4.44 -9.99
N TYR A 371 -8.98 -3.88 -8.92
CA TYR A 371 -8.87 -4.58 -7.64
C TYR A 371 -10.22 -5.16 -7.19
N ARG A 372 -10.23 -6.45 -6.80
CA ARG A 372 -11.44 -7.23 -6.47
C ARG A 372 -12.49 -7.29 -7.58
N GLY A 373 -12.06 -7.09 -8.82
CA GLY A 373 -12.89 -7.29 -10.00
C GLY A 373 -13.08 -8.76 -10.34
N THR A 374 -14.06 -9.02 -11.19
CA THR A 374 -14.26 -10.33 -11.81
C THR A 374 -13.04 -10.69 -12.66
N ALA A 375 -12.59 -11.94 -12.57
CA ALA A 375 -11.60 -12.50 -13.47
C ALA A 375 -12.29 -12.89 -14.79
N TYR A 376 -11.71 -12.48 -15.92
CA TYR A 376 -12.21 -12.81 -17.25
C TYR A 376 -11.18 -13.68 -17.98
N PRO A 377 -11.62 -14.71 -18.72
CA PRO A 377 -10.73 -15.39 -19.66
C PRO A 377 -10.30 -14.41 -20.74
N ALA A 378 -9.02 -14.44 -21.09
CA ALA A 378 -8.46 -13.62 -22.15
C ALA A 378 -7.26 -14.32 -22.79
N THR A 379 -6.99 -13.96 -24.04
CA THR A 379 -5.74 -14.28 -24.72
C THR A 379 -4.88 -13.02 -24.74
N VAL A 380 -3.64 -13.12 -24.27
CA VAL A 380 -2.67 -12.03 -24.30
C VAL A 380 -1.80 -12.19 -25.54
N GLU A 381 -1.73 -11.14 -26.36
CA GLU A 381 -0.83 -11.04 -27.51
C GLU A 381 0.39 -10.16 -27.10
N PRO A 382 1.62 -10.71 -27.08
CA PRO A 382 2.82 -9.99 -26.64
C PRO A 382 3.29 -8.86 -27.56
#